data_AF-A0A498QUG6-F1
#
_entry.id   AF-A0A498QUG6-F1
#
_cell.length_a   1.000
_cell.length_b   1.000
_cell.length_c   1.000
_cell.angle_alpha   90.00
_cell.angle_beta   90.00
_cell.angle_gamma   90.00
#
_symmetry.space_group_name_H-M   'P 1'
#
loop_
_entity.id
_entity.type
_entity.pdbx_description
1 polymer ?
#
loop_
_entity_poly.entity_id
_entity_poly.type
_entity_poly.pdbx_seq_one_letter_code
_entity_poly.pdbx_strand_id
1 'polypeptide(L)'
;MVEPFAADPAPMVDAVERTAEFGCYAESVLAEIDQLFGTPGEAWTTESAARCPTTAGSGSEGRLRHRDGLSKDGTPHEFCNSTDGLIVDGNFYLPGSLPSYDELVELTKTDPDAAYYWSGLDARGVSVGPDGSRIAERLAGEANGTTLKMLLERNGMQPIPGWNKCDPELVRFWHDAARAYADNCSGTVTAVVGCDVRPDNIWQTVEVPRLTDNLNVAKIIQIDPDSRLTTVIFERYVEECSWQGQAEVVEPGRAVHFVETPSAQQ
;
A
#
# COMPACT_ATOMS: atom_id res chain seq x y z
N MET A 1 47.99 -9.31 9.06
CA MET A 1 46.63 -9.67 8.59
C MET A 1 45.68 -9.07 9.60
N VAL A 2 44.97 -8.00 9.22
CA VAL A 2 43.98 -7.33 10.07
C VAL A 2 42.67 -7.42 9.30
N GLU A 3 41.72 -8.16 9.83
CA GLU A 3 40.37 -8.29 9.29
C GLU A 3 39.65 -6.93 9.38
N PRO A 4 38.90 -6.51 8.35
CA PRO A 4 38.12 -5.28 8.40
C PRO A 4 36.89 -5.47 9.31
N PHE A 5 36.71 -4.52 10.24
CA PHE A 5 35.55 -4.44 11.11
C PHE A 5 34.31 -4.08 10.28
N ALA A 6 33.44 -5.06 10.01
CA ALA A 6 32.13 -4.79 9.43
C ALA A 6 31.21 -4.26 10.55
N ALA A 7 30.86 -2.97 10.48
CA ALA A 7 29.84 -2.40 11.34
C ALA A 7 28.46 -2.88 10.88
N ASP A 8 27.71 -3.46 11.81
CA ASP A 8 26.31 -3.85 11.61
C ASP A 8 25.45 -2.59 11.38
N PRO A 9 24.72 -2.46 10.25
CA PRO A 9 23.91 -1.29 9.94
C PRO A 9 22.54 -1.28 10.66
N ALA A 10 22.11 -2.41 11.24
CA ALA A 10 20.82 -2.51 11.94
C ALA A 10 20.57 -1.41 13.01
N PRO A 11 21.53 -1.05 13.89
CA PRO A 11 21.30 -0.01 14.89
C PRO A 11 21.16 1.40 14.32
N MET A 12 21.65 1.69 13.10
CA MET A 12 21.46 3.01 12.48
C MET A 12 20.08 3.15 11.83
N VAL A 13 19.54 2.06 11.27
CA VAL A 13 18.19 2.05 10.68
C VAL A 13 17.14 2.25 11.77
N ASP A 14 17.26 1.53 12.90
CA ASP A 14 16.39 1.67 14.08
C ASP A 14 16.46 3.08 14.70
N ALA A 15 17.63 3.74 14.66
CA ALA A 15 17.79 5.12 15.13
C ALA A 15 17.15 6.15 14.19
N VAL A 16 17.22 5.95 12.88
CA VAL A 16 16.57 6.83 11.88
C VAL A 16 15.06 6.68 11.95
N GLU A 17 14.56 5.45 12.09
CA GLU A 17 13.13 5.14 12.25
C GLU A 17 12.55 5.80 13.51
N ARG A 18 13.23 5.65 14.67
CA ARG A 18 12.83 6.35 15.91
C ARG A 18 12.89 7.88 15.81
N THR A 19 13.80 8.43 15.02
CA THR A 19 13.90 9.88 14.82
C THR A 19 12.76 10.39 13.93
N ALA A 20 12.35 9.61 12.93
CA ALA A 20 11.20 9.91 12.08
C ALA A 20 9.87 9.82 12.87
N GLU A 21 9.72 8.78 13.71
CA GLU A 21 8.58 8.64 14.63
C GLU A 21 8.48 9.83 15.61
N PHE A 22 9.61 10.26 16.17
CA PHE A 22 9.64 11.43 17.07
C PHE A 22 9.28 12.73 16.33
N GLY A 23 9.71 12.89 15.08
CA GLY A 23 9.36 14.05 14.25
C GLY A 23 7.86 14.12 13.97
N CYS A 24 7.24 13.02 13.54
CA CYS A 24 5.80 12.96 13.29
C CYS A 24 4.97 13.16 14.58
N TYR A 25 5.43 12.59 15.70
CA TYR A 25 4.80 12.80 17.01
C TYR A 25 4.90 14.26 17.48
N ALA A 26 6.05 14.91 17.31
CA ALA A 26 6.25 16.31 17.69
C ALA A 26 5.34 17.25 16.88
N GLU A 27 5.21 17.03 15.58
CA GLU A 27 4.31 17.81 14.73
C GLU A 27 2.83 17.59 15.09
N SER A 28 2.45 16.36 15.48
CA SER A 28 1.10 16.08 15.99
C SER A 28 0.80 16.81 17.31
N VAL A 29 1.75 16.86 18.23
CA VAL A 29 1.59 17.56 19.52
C VAL A 29 1.53 19.08 19.30
N LEU A 30 2.30 19.62 18.36
CA LEU A 30 2.25 21.04 17.99
C LEU A 30 0.90 21.41 17.34
N ALA A 31 0.37 20.55 16.47
CA ALA A 31 -0.96 20.72 15.89
C ALA A 31 -2.09 20.66 16.93
N GLU A 32 -1.95 19.80 17.94
CA GLU A 32 -2.89 19.72 19.07
C GLU A 32 -2.83 21.00 19.94
N ILE A 33 -1.62 21.52 20.21
CA ILE A 33 -1.41 22.78 20.93
C ILE A 33 -2.00 23.97 20.15
N ASP A 34 -1.80 24.05 18.84
CA ASP A 34 -2.37 25.12 18.01
C ASP A 34 -3.90 25.07 17.94
N GLN A 35 -4.51 23.88 17.99
CA GLN A 35 -5.97 23.73 18.11
C GLN A 35 -6.48 24.10 19.51
N LEU A 36 -5.71 23.83 20.57
CA LEU A 36 -6.11 24.11 21.94
C LEU A 36 -5.99 25.60 22.30
N PHE A 37 -5.02 26.32 21.71
CA PHE A 37 -4.73 27.71 22.04
C PHE A 37 -5.08 28.73 20.94
N GLY A 38 -5.36 28.28 19.71
CA GLY A 38 -5.56 29.14 18.56
C GLY A 38 -4.26 29.83 18.13
N THR A 39 -4.10 30.13 16.84
CA THR A 39 -2.90 30.80 16.34
C THR A 39 -2.78 32.21 16.98
N PRO A 40 -1.63 32.55 17.61
CA PRO A 40 -1.43 33.91 18.07
C PRO A 40 -1.24 34.79 16.83
N GLY A 41 -2.31 35.46 16.41
CA GLY A 41 -2.22 36.56 15.47
C GLY A 41 -1.25 37.62 16.01
N GLU A 42 -0.24 37.95 15.22
CA GLU A 42 0.68 39.06 15.46
C GLU A 42 -0.10 40.36 15.69
N ALA A 43 -0.27 40.73 16.95
CA ALA A 43 -0.29 42.11 17.43
C ALA A 43 -0.16 42.14 18.96
N TRP A 44 0.97 41.66 19.49
CA TRP A 44 1.40 42.10 20.82
C TRP A 44 2.06 43.48 20.67
N THR A 45 1.25 44.51 20.43
CA THR A 45 1.67 45.88 20.75
C THR A 45 1.43 46.09 22.23
N THR A 46 2.52 46.13 22.98
CA THR A 46 2.56 46.71 24.31
C THR A 46 2.04 48.14 24.20
N GLU A 47 0.86 48.45 24.75
CA GLU A 47 0.56 49.69 25.49
C GLU A 47 -0.94 49.78 25.87
N SER A 48 -1.19 49.76 27.19
CA SER A 48 -2.22 50.49 27.93
C SER A 48 -3.73 50.37 27.62
N ALA A 49 -4.42 49.87 28.64
CA ALA A 49 -5.71 50.32 29.17
C ALA A 49 -6.32 51.61 28.58
N ALA A 50 -7.55 51.51 28.02
CA ALA A 50 -8.76 52.21 28.48
C ALA A 50 -9.86 52.31 27.38
N ARG A 51 -11.10 51.99 27.80
CA ARG A 51 -12.42 52.49 27.31
C ARG A 51 -13.01 52.00 25.99
N CYS A 52 -14.20 51.38 26.12
CA CYS A 52 -15.34 51.45 25.19
C CYS A 52 -16.08 52.80 25.32
N PRO A 53 -17.16 53.08 24.54
CA PRO A 53 -17.41 52.92 23.09
C PRO A 53 -17.92 54.25 22.46
N THR A 54 -18.23 54.31 21.14
CA THR A 54 -19.33 55.10 20.49
C THR A 54 -19.12 55.33 18.96
N THR A 55 -20.03 54.77 18.16
CA THR A 55 -20.85 55.34 17.06
C THR A 55 -20.27 55.88 15.72
N ALA A 56 -20.78 55.25 14.64
CA ALA A 56 -21.26 55.76 13.32
C ALA A 56 -20.33 56.26 12.19
N GLY A 57 -20.77 55.90 10.95
CA GLY A 57 -20.53 56.58 9.66
C GLY A 57 -19.66 55.77 8.69
N SER A 58 -20.15 55.15 7.60
CA SER A 58 -20.73 55.68 6.34
C SER A 58 -19.69 55.89 5.20
N GLY A 59 -19.94 55.24 4.05
CA GLY A 59 -19.36 55.51 2.72
C GLY A 59 -17.93 54.99 2.50
N SER A 60 -17.46 54.58 1.33
CA SER A 60 -18.00 54.47 -0.03
C SER A 60 -16.89 53.84 -0.89
N GLU A 61 -17.30 53.06 -1.89
CA GLU A 61 -16.67 52.66 -3.16
C GLU A 61 -15.20 53.02 -3.48
N GLY A 62 -14.49 52.09 -4.16
CA GLY A 62 -13.57 52.49 -5.23
C GLY A 62 -12.28 51.68 -5.46
N ARG A 63 -12.38 50.62 -6.27
CA ARG A 63 -11.57 50.42 -7.51
C ARG A 63 -10.03 50.26 -7.43
N LEU A 64 -9.61 49.02 -7.74
CA LEU A 64 -8.48 48.57 -8.59
C LEU A 64 -7.06 49.09 -8.34
N ARG A 65 -6.15 48.15 -8.02
CA ARG A 65 -4.84 48.05 -8.68
C ARG A 65 -4.39 46.58 -8.79
N HIS A 66 -4.33 46.09 -10.02
CA HIS A 66 -3.41 45.02 -10.41
C HIS A 66 -1.97 45.53 -10.25
N ARG A 67 -1.09 44.68 -9.73
CA ARG A 67 0.35 44.82 -9.95
C ARG A 67 0.99 43.44 -10.01
N ASP A 68 1.44 43.10 -11.22
CA ASP A 68 2.34 41.98 -11.48
C ASP A 68 3.69 42.21 -10.78
N GLY A 69 4.23 41.14 -10.22
CA GLY A 69 5.55 41.09 -9.60
C GLY A 69 6.08 39.67 -9.62
N LEU A 70 6.84 39.36 -10.66
CA LEU A 70 7.61 38.12 -10.83
C LEU A 70 8.82 38.15 -9.88
N SER A 71 9.01 37.15 -9.04
CA SER A 71 10.36 36.71 -8.64
C SER A 71 10.37 35.22 -8.29
N LYS A 72 11.35 34.55 -8.88
CA LYS A 72 11.75 33.17 -8.62
C LYS A 72 12.50 33.12 -7.29
N ASP A 73 12.23 32.11 -6.47
CA ASP A 73 13.31 31.44 -5.73
C ASP A 73 12.92 30.00 -5.43
N GLY A 74 13.89 29.10 -5.54
CA GLY A 74 13.70 27.66 -5.53
C GLY A 74 14.01 27.04 -4.17
N THR A 75 13.08 26.20 -3.70
CA THR A 75 13.30 25.06 -2.79
C THR A 75 12.11 24.11 -2.99
N PRO A 76 12.31 22.78 -3.17
CA PRO A 76 11.19 21.85 -3.20
C PRO A 76 10.71 21.65 -1.77
N HIS A 77 9.67 22.38 -1.39
CA HIS A 77 8.93 22.13 -0.17
C HIS A 77 8.09 20.88 -0.42
N GLU A 78 8.32 19.82 0.36
CA GLU A 78 7.45 18.65 0.38
C GLU A 78 6.02 19.12 0.71
N PHE A 79 5.15 19.07 -0.29
CA PHE A 79 3.73 19.36 -0.15
C PHE A 79 3.10 18.20 0.62
N CYS A 80 2.90 18.40 1.92
CA CYS A 80 1.72 17.85 2.57
C CYS A 80 0.54 18.67 2.02
N ASN A 81 -0.36 18.05 1.26
CA ASN A 81 -1.50 18.70 0.62
C ASN A 81 -2.33 19.47 1.66
N SER A 82 -2.15 20.78 1.72
CA SER A 82 -3.06 21.70 2.38
C SER A 82 -3.63 22.61 1.28
N THR A 83 -4.77 22.23 0.72
CA THR A 83 -5.54 23.10 -0.17
C THR A 83 -6.82 23.48 0.55
N ASP A 84 -6.83 24.70 1.05
CA ASP A 84 -8.03 25.41 1.48
C ASP A 84 -9.02 25.48 0.31
N GLY A 85 -10.23 24.92 0.52
CA GLY A 85 -11.31 24.99 -0.45
C GLY A 85 -12.11 23.69 -0.58
N LEU A 86 -12.92 23.38 0.44
CA LEU A 86 -14.10 22.49 0.39
C LEU A 86 -13.93 21.25 -0.52
N ILE A 87 -12.91 20.44 -0.26
CA ILE A 87 -12.88 19.05 -0.70
C ILE A 87 -13.63 18.25 0.37
N VAL A 88 -14.62 17.47 -0.03
CA VAL A 88 -15.17 16.42 0.84
C VAL A 88 -14.00 15.49 1.15
N ASP A 89 -13.41 15.64 2.33
CA ASP A 89 -12.22 14.90 2.73
C ASP A 89 -12.47 13.40 2.62
N GLY A 90 -11.79 12.76 1.66
CA GLY A 90 -11.79 11.31 1.48
C GLY A 90 -11.20 10.55 2.67
N ASN A 91 -10.76 11.24 3.73
CA ASN A 91 -10.15 10.69 4.93
C ASN A 91 -11.13 10.50 6.10
N PHE A 92 -12.43 10.74 5.91
CA PHE A 92 -13.36 10.65 7.03
C PHE A 92 -13.72 9.19 7.34
N TYR A 93 -13.09 8.63 8.38
CA TYR A 93 -13.57 7.45 9.11
C TYR A 93 -13.92 7.88 10.54
N LEU A 94 -14.82 7.13 11.18
CA LEU A 94 -15.12 7.38 12.59
C LEU A 94 -14.01 6.73 13.42
N PRO A 95 -13.37 7.44 14.38
CA PRO A 95 -12.36 6.83 15.25
C PRO A 95 -12.89 5.54 15.89
N GLY A 96 -12.12 4.46 15.79
CA GLY A 96 -12.51 3.12 16.24
C GLY A 96 -13.52 2.37 15.35
N SER A 97 -13.93 2.91 14.19
CA SER A 97 -14.79 2.21 13.23
C SER A 97 -14.04 1.41 12.18
N LEU A 98 -12.70 1.46 12.18
CA LEU A 98 -11.90 0.67 11.26
C LEU A 98 -11.94 -0.80 11.67
N PRO A 99 -12.17 -1.73 10.71
CA PRO A 99 -12.19 -3.15 11.00
C PRO A 99 -10.88 -3.63 11.63
N SER A 100 -11.00 -4.59 12.54
CA SER A 100 -9.89 -5.40 13.02
C SER A 100 -9.31 -6.29 11.92
N TYR A 101 -8.14 -6.86 12.16
CA TYR A 101 -7.52 -7.81 11.22
C TYR A 101 -8.42 -9.02 10.90
N ASP A 102 -9.07 -9.60 11.92
CA ASP A 102 -9.96 -10.76 11.72
C ASP A 102 -11.17 -10.40 10.86
N GLU A 103 -11.73 -9.20 11.04
CA GLU A 103 -12.79 -8.69 10.16
C GLU A 103 -12.27 -8.44 8.74
N LEU A 104 -11.04 -7.94 8.58
CA LEU A 104 -10.41 -7.78 7.27
C LEU A 104 -10.19 -9.11 6.57
N VAL A 105 -9.82 -10.17 7.29
CA VAL A 105 -9.72 -11.53 6.72
C VAL A 105 -11.07 -11.97 6.15
N GLU A 106 -12.18 -11.69 6.83
CA GLU A 106 -13.51 -12.00 6.30
C GLU A 106 -13.90 -11.09 5.12
N LEU A 107 -13.62 -9.79 5.22
CA LEU A 107 -13.93 -8.79 4.18
C LEU A 107 -13.08 -8.91 2.93
N THR A 108 -11.95 -9.62 2.96
CA THR A 108 -11.01 -9.69 1.84
C THR A 108 -10.89 -11.08 1.20
N LYS A 109 -11.83 -11.98 1.50
CA LYS A 109 -11.91 -13.29 0.83
C LYS A 109 -12.08 -13.13 -0.68
N THR A 110 -11.24 -13.81 -1.44
CA THR A 110 -11.26 -13.82 -2.90
C THR A 110 -11.46 -15.23 -3.43
N ASP A 111 -12.15 -15.32 -4.57
CA ASP A 111 -12.16 -16.54 -5.36
C ASP A 111 -10.76 -16.76 -5.98
N PRO A 112 -10.39 -18.01 -6.32
CA PRO A 112 -9.16 -18.28 -7.05
C PRO A 112 -9.07 -17.47 -8.33
N ASP A 113 -7.85 -17.04 -8.68
CA ASP A 113 -7.54 -16.29 -9.90
C ASP A 113 -8.22 -14.90 -10.01
N ALA A 114 -8.84 -14.40 -8.94
CA ALA A 114 -9.64 -13.17 -8.98
C ALA A 114 -8.95 -11.92 -8.42
N ALA A 115 -7.75 -12.05 -7.84
CA ALA A 115 -7.11 -10.95 -7.12
C ALA A 115 -6.33 -10.01 -8.05
N TYR A 116 -6.62 -8.71 -7.96
CA TYR A 116 -5.99 -7.64 -8.74
C TYR A 116 -5.34 -6.59 -7.83
N TYR A 117 -4.04 -6.40 -8.02
CA TYR A 117 -3.24 -5.39 -7.35
C TYR A 117 -2.93 -4.23 -8.28
N TRP A 118 -2.45 -3.13 -7.72
CA TRP A 118 -2.02 -1.98 -8.52
C TRP A 118 -0.97 -1.14 -7.81
N SER A 119 -0.10 -0.49 -8.58
CA SER A 119 0.91 0.42 -8.03
C SER A 119 1.43 1.38 -9.11
N GLY A 120 1.83 2.57 -8.68
CA GLY A 120 2.51 3.55 -9.54
C GLY A 120 1.63 4.40 -10.44
N LEU A 121 2.30 5.13 -11.34
CA LEU A 121 1.71 6.04 -12.31
C LEU A 121 1.93 5.52 -13.73
N ASP A 122 0.96 5.76 -14.61
CA ASP A 122 1.08 5.49 -16.04
C ASP A 122 2.05 6.48 -16.74
N ALA A 123 2.29 6.28 -18.04
CA ALA A 123 3.17 7.14 -18.83
C ALA A 123 2.72 8.62 -18.90
N ARG A 124 1.50 8.95 -18.45
CA ARG A 124 0.98 10.32 -18.36
C ARG A 124 1.13 10.92 -16.96
N GLY A 125 1.69 10.18 -16.01
CA GLY A 125 1.81 10.58 -14.61
C GLY A 125 0.51 10.45 -13.82
N VAL A 126 -0.46 9.65 -14.30
CA VAL A 126 -1.74 9.42 -13.63
C VAL A 126 -1.68 8.11 -12.86
N SER A 127 -2.14 8.10 -11.60
CA SER A 127 -2.23 6.88 -10.80
C SER A 127 -3.05 5.80 -11.53
N VAL A 128 -2.55 4.57 -11.55
CA VAL A 128 -3.25 3.43 -12.17
C VAL A 128 -4.44 2.95 -11.33
N GLY A 129 -4.52 3.40 -10.08
CA GLY A 129 -5.50 3.01 -9.09
C GLY A 129 -6.84 3.76 -9.15
N PRO A 130 -7.68 3.58 -8.12
CA PRO A 130 -9.04 4.11 -8.03
C PRO A 130 -9.15 5.63 -8.10
N ASP A 131 -8.16 6.35 -7.57
CA ASP A 131 -8.18 7.82 -7.50
C ASP A 131 -7.51 8.47 -8.73
N GLY A 132 -7.10 7.67 -9.71
CA GLY A 132 -6.51 8.12 -10.97
C GLY A 132 -7.27 7.63 -12.20
N SER A 133 -6.59 6.88 -13.08
CA SER A 133 -7.13 6.43 -14.37
C SER A 133 -8.12 5.26 -14.24
N ARG A 134 -8.19 4.62 -13.06
CA ARG A 134 -9.03 3.44 -12.78
C ARG A 134 -8.78 2.25 -13.70
N ILE A 135 -7.63 2.21 -14.36
CA ILE A 135 -7.29 1.13 -15.30
C ILE A 135 -7.20 -0.22 -14.59
N ALA A 136 -6.71 -0.24 -13.34
CA ALA A 136 -6.66 -1.44 -12.52
C ALA A 136 -8.06 -2.00 -12.21
N GLU A 137 -8.99 -1.14 -11.77
CA GLU A 137 -10.37 -1.54 -11.47
C GLU A 137 -11.10 -2.05 -12.72
N ARG A 138 -10.90 -1.37 -13.86
CA ARG A 138 -11.48 -1.80 -15.14
C ARG A 138 -10.94 -3.16 -15.57
N LEU A 139 -9.63 -3.36 -15.53
CA LEU A 139 -9.02 -4.66 -15.88
C LEU A 139 -9.49 -5.78 -14.96
N ALA A 140 -9.58 -5.50 -13.65
CA ALA A 140 -10.13 -6.44 -12.69
C ALA A 140 -11.58 -6.81 -13.07
N GLY A 141 -12.44 -5.81 -13.30
CA GLY A 141 -13.82 -6.04 -13.70
C GLY A 141 -13.99 -6.81 -15.02
N GLU A 142 -13.17 -6.52 -16.02
CA GLU A 142 -13.15 -7.23 -17.32
C GLU A 142 -12.80 -8.72 -17.15
N ALA A 143 -11.95 -9.05 -16.18
CA ALA A 143 -11.56 -10.42 -15.85
C ALA A 143 -12.44 -11.07 -14.77
N ASN A 144 -13.54 -10.43 -14.36
CA ASN A 144 -14.38 -10.87 -13.25
C ASN A 144 -13.62 -11.01 -11.92
N GLY A 145 -12.52 -10.26 -11.78
CA GLY A 145 -11.72 -10.13 -10.58
C GLY A 145 -12.08 -8.89 -9.76
N THR A 146 -11.27 -8.60 -8.75
CA THR A 146 -11.49 -7.48 -7.84
C THR A 146 -10.16 -6.90 -7.38
N THR A 147 -10.11 -5.58 -7.18
CA THR A 147 -9.06 -4.96 -6.36
C THR A 147 -9.42 -5.00 -4.89
N LEU A 148 -8.45 -4.72 -4.00
CA LEU A 148 -8.70 -4.60 -2.55
C LEU A 148 -9.84 -3.61 -2.25
N LYS A 149 -9.78 -2.41 -2.83
CA LYS A 149 -10.80 -1.36 -2.60
C LYS A 149 -12.18 -1.82 -3.07
N MET A 150 -12.27 -2.35 -4.31
CA MET A 150 -13.52 -2.90 -4.85
C MET A 150 -14.12 -3.98 -3.96
N LEU A 151 -13.26 -4.83 -3.37
CA LEU A 151 -13.68 -5.94 -2.53
C LEU A 151 -14.25 -5.47 -1.20
N LEU A 152 -13.55 -4.53 -0.53
CA LEU A 152 -14.01 -3.91 0.70
C LEU A 152 -15.36 -3.21 0.50
N GLU A 153 -15.49 -2.44 -0.59
CA GLU A 153 -16.73 -1.74 -0.95
C GLU A 153 -17.88 -2.73 -1.18
N ARG A 154 -17.62 -3.79 -1.95
CA ARG A 154 -18.60 -4.85 -2.24
C ARG A 154 -19.05 -5.59 -0.99
N ASN A 155 -18.15 -5.73 -0.01
CA ASN A 155 -18.43 -6.41 1.24
C ASN A 155 -18.97 -5.47 2.34
N GLY A 156 -19.39 -4.26 1.96
CA GLY A 156 -20.17 -3.36 2.82
C GLY A 156 -19.36 -2.33 3.59
N MET A 157 -18.05 -2.21 3.34
CA MET A 157 -17.24 -1.16 3.93
C MET A 157 -17.50 0.18 3.23
N GLN A 158 -18.24 1.09 3.88
CA GLN A 158 -18.42 2.47 3.40
C GLN A 158 -18.49 3.47 4.58
N PRO A 159 -17.80 4.63 4.47
CA PRO A 159 -16.87 5.01 3.40
C PRO A 159 -15.56 4.20 3.49
N ILE A 160 -14.93 3.93 2.34
CA ILE A 160 -13.53 3.48 2.35
C ILE A 160 -12.66 4.70 2.60
N PRO A 161 -11.84 4.71 3.67
CA PRO A 161 -10.99 5.83 3.97
C PRO A 161 -9.87 5.95 2.92
N GLY A 162 -9.48 7.17 2.57
CA GLY A 162 -8.29 7.44 1.78
C GLY A 162 -7.01 7.01 2.50
N TRP A 163 -5.92 6.87 1.73
CA TRP A 163 -4.59 6.66 2.32
C TRP A 163 -4.06 7.99 2.89
N ASN A 164 -3.58 7.96 4.13
CA ASN A 164 -2.90 9.08 4.75
C ASN A 164 -1.70 8.59 5.57
N LYS A 165 -0.49 8.95 5.13
CA LYS A 165 0.76 8.55 5.81
C LYS A 165 0.95 9.20 7.19
N CYS A 166 0.26 10.31 7.45
CA CYS A 166 0.37 11.04 8.71
C CYS A 166 -0.60 10.51 9.78
N ASP A 167 -1.48 9.58 9.43
CA ASP A 167 -2.46 8.98 10.34
C ASP A 167 -2.07 7.52 10.63
N PRO A 168 -1.57 7.21 11.85
CA PRO A 168 -1.11 5.88 12.18
C PRO A 168 -2.24 4.83 12.17
N GLU A 169 -3.50 5.20 12.39
CA GLU A 169 -4.61 4.26 12.30
C GLU A 169 -4.90 3.89 10.85
N LEU A 170 -4.84 4.85 9.92
CA LEU A 170 -5.01 4.59 8.49
C LEU A 170 -3.85 3.79 7.91
N VAL A 171 -2.62 4.10 8.33
CA VAL A 171 -1.43 3.31 7.95
C VAL A 171 -1.63 1.87 8.42
N ARG A 172 -1.97 1.65 9.70
CA ARG A 172 -2.25 0.32 10.25
C ARG A 172 -3.35 -0.41 9.46
N PHE A 173 -4.50 0.24 9.27
CA PHE A 173 -5.64 -0.34 8.56
C PHE A 173 -5.28 -0.78 7.15
N TRP A 174 -4.63 0.07 6.36
CA TRP A 174 -4.27 -0.25 4.98
C TRP A 174 -3.19 -1.34 4.90
N HIS A 175 -2.25 -1.38 5.85
CA HIS A 175 -1.29 -2.49 5.97
C HIS A 175 -1.99 -3.81 6.32
N ASP A 176 -2.90 -3.80 7.29
CA ASP A 176 -3.66 -4.98 7.71
C ASP A 176 -4.57 -5.47 6.58
N ALA A 177 -5.21 -4.56 5.84
CA ALA A 177 -6.08 -4.88 4.72
C ALA A 177 -5.29 -5.49 3.55
N ALA A 178 -4.13 -4.91 3.21
CA ALA A 178 -3.23 -5.45 2.20
C ALA A 178 -2.71 -6.85 2.59
N ARG A 179 -2.37 -7.03 3.86
CA ARG A 179 -1.95 -8.33 4.40
C ARG A 179 -3.07 -9.37 4.30
N ALA A 180 -4.25 -9.06 4.84
CA ALA A 180 -5.40 -9.98 4.84
C ALA A 180 -5.79 -10.37 3.41
N TYR A 181 -5.73 -9.42 2.48
CA TYR A 181 -5.99 -9.66 1.07
C TYR A 181 -4.96 -10.59 0.43
N ALA A 182 -3.67 -10.39 0.69
CA ALA A 182 -2.60 -11.27 0.20
C ALA A 182 -2.69 -12.69 0.78
N ASP A 183 -3.02 -12.81 2.08
CA ASP A 183 -3.18 -14.09 2.76
C ASP A 183 -4.41 -14.88 2.21
N ASN A 184 -5.45 -14.17 1.78
CA ASN A 184 -6.67 -14.75 1.19
C ASN A 184 -6.55 -15.10 -0.30
N CYS A 185 -5.49 -14.66 -0.99
CA CYS A 185 -5.32 -14.94 -2.42
C CYS A 185 -5.04 -16.42 -2.68
N SER A 186 -5.50 -16.90 -3.84
CA SER A 186 -5.16 -18.23 -4.34
C SER A 186 -5.12 -18.27 -5.87
N GLY A 187 -4.36 -19.22 -6.42
CA GLY A 187 -4.14 -19.35 -7.86
C GLY A 187 -3.24 -18.26 -8.42
N THR A 188 -3.71 -17.60 -9.48
CA THR A 188 -3.02 -16.55 -10.21
C THR A 188 -3.41 -15.19 -9.68
N VAL A 189 -2.43 -14.41 -9.26
CA VAL A 189 -2.62 -13.02 -8.87
C VAL A 189 -2.16 -12.12 -10.01
N THR A 190 -2.95 -11.08 -10.31
CA THR A 190 -2.61 -10.09 -11.33
C THR A 190 -2.33 -8.74 -10.69
N ALA A 191 -1.34 -8.00 -11.18
CA ALA A 191 -1.02 -6.66 -10.71
C ALA A 191 -0.87 -5.70 -11.88
N VAL A 192 -1.51 -4.53 -11.80
CA VAL A 192 -1.39 -3.47 -12.82
C VAL A 192 -0.40 -2.43 -12.31
N VAL A 193 0.80 -2.40 -12.87
CA VAL A 193 1.90 -1.60 -12.33
C VAL A 193 2.41 -0.62 -13.36
N GLY A 194 2.31 0.66 -13.03
CA GLY A 194 2.76 1.77 -13.87
C GLY A 194 4.27 1.82 -14.06
N CYS A 195 4.71 2.64 -15.02
CA CYS A 195 6.13 2.81 -15.32
C CYS A 195 6.88 3.63 -14.27
N ASP A 196 6.16 4.40 -13.45
CA ASP A 196 6.73 5.19 -12.35
C ASP A 196 6.19 4.68 -11.01
N VAL A 197 7.04 4.01 -10.23
CA VAL A 197 6.70 3.41 -8.94
C VAL A 197 7.66 3.94 -7.88
N ARG A 198 7.12 4.43 -6.76
CA ARG A 198 7.94 4.91 -5.64
C ARG A 198 8.77 3.77 -5.01
N PRO A 199 10.02 4.02 -4.55
CA PRO A 199 10.90 2.98 -4.00
C PRO A 199 10.36 2.22 -2.77
N ASP A 200 9.41 2.79 -2.04
CA ASP A 200 8.79 2.28 -0.81
C ASP A 200 7.30 1.92 -1.01
N ASN A 201 6.93 1.51 -2.22
CA ASN A 201 5.55 1.18 -2.54
C ASN A 201 5.10 -0.12 -1.84
N ILE A 202 3.83 -0.15 -1.42
CA ILE A 202 3.22 -1.29 -0.71
C ILE A 202 3.30 -2.56 -1.56
N TRP A 203 3.11 -2.46 -2.88
CA TRP A 203 3.15 -3.60 -3.80
C TRP A 203 4.46 -4.39 -3.70
N GLN A 204 5.60 -3.75 -3.89
CA GLN A 204 6.90 -4.42 -3.88
C GLN A 204 7.40 -4.76 -2.47
N THR A 205 7.08 -3.93 -1.47
CA THR A 205 7.66 -4.05 -0.12
C THR A 205 6.83 -4.93 0.83
N VAL A 206 5.51 -5.04 0.60
CA VAL A 206 4.59 -5.77 1.48
C VAL A 206 3.87 -6.88 0.74
N GLU A 207 3.23 -6.58 -0.38
CA GLU A 207 2.31 -7.51 -1.04
C GLU A 207 3.05 -8.63 -1.77
N VAL A 208 4.07 -8.32 -2.58
CA VAL A 208 4.85 -9.33 -3.32
C VAL A 208 5.52 -10.37 -2.40
N PRO A 209 6.22 -10.00 -1.30
CA PRO A 209 6.77 -10.98 -0.37
C PRO A 209 5.69 -11.89 0.23
N ARG A 210 4.56 -11.33 0.68
CA ARG A 210 3.46 -12.09 1.28
C ARG A 210 2.80 -13.05 0.29
N LEU A 211 2.58 -12.60 -0.95
CA LEU A 211 2.03 -13.42 -2.02
C LEU A 211 2.95 -14.58 -2.38
N THR A 212 4.27 -14.36 -2.34
CA THR A 212 5.28 -15.39 -2.58
C THR A 212 5.28 -16.45 -1.47
N ASP A 213 5.13 -16.01 -0.22
CA ASP A 213 5.05 -16.88 0.96
C ASP A 213 3.71 -17.63 1.07
N ASN A 214 2.64 -17.09 0.47
CA ASN A 214 1.34 -17.75 0.43
C ASN A 214 1.39 -19.00 -0.49
N LEU A 215 1.26 -20.18 0.13
CA LEU A 215 1.30 -21.47 -0.58
C LEU A 215 0.15 -21.68 -1.56
N ASN A 216 -0.96 -20.98 -1.39
CA ASN A 216 -2.11 -21.06 -2.29
C ASN A 216 -1.91 -20.23 -3.57
N VAL A 217 -0.93 -19.33 -3.59
CA VAL A 217 -0.57 -18.55 -4.78
C VAL A 217 0.39 -19.36 -5.64
N ALA A 218 -0.02 -19.59 -6.89
CA ALA A 218 0.71 -20.35 -7.89
C ALA A 218 1.51 -19.45 -8.83
N LYS A 219 0.98 -18.26 -9.16
CA LYS A 219 1.60 -17.35 -10.13
C LYS A 219 1.26 -15.89 -9.82
N ILE A 220 2.22 -14.98 -10.04
CA ILE A 220 1.98 -13.54 -10.03
C ILE A 220 2.32 -12.97 -11.42
N ILE A 221 1.34 -12.32 -12.04
CA ILE A 221 1.44 -11.65 -13.34
C ILE A 221 1.37 -10.15 -13.13
N GLN A 222 2.29 -9.42 -13.73
CA GLN A 222 2.27 -7.97 -13.80
C GLN A 222 1.84 -7.52 -15.20
N ILE A 223 0.90 -6.59 -15.28
CA ILE A 223 0.42 -5.93 -16.49
C ILE A 223 0.96 -4.50 -16.49
N ASP A 224 1.63 -4.12 -17.57
CA ASP A 224 1.93 -2.72 -17.86
C ASP A 224 0.64 -2.02 -18.36
N PRO A 225 0.20 -0.92 -17.71
CA PRO A 225 -1.08 -0.28 -18.00
C PRO A 225 -1.15 0.33 -19.39
N ASP A 226 -0.02 0.78 -19.94
CA ASP A 226 0.05 1.52 -21.19
C ASP A 226 0.11 0.57 -22.41
N SER A 227 0.97 -0.44 -22.35
CA SER A 227 1.24 -1.40 -23.43
C SER A 227 0.38 -2.68 -23.35
N ARG A 228 -0.22 -2.96 -22.18
CA ARG A 228 -0.93 -4.21 -21.87
C ARG A 228 -0.05 -5.46 -21.91
N LEU A 229 1.27 -5.30 -21.93
CA LEU A 229 2.18 -6.42 -21.86
C LEU A 229 2.11 -7.07 -20.47
N THR A 230 2.11 -8.40 -20.46
CA THR A 230 2.10 -9.21 -19.24
C THR A 230 3.50 -9.77 -18.99
N THR A 231 3.94 -9.72 -17.74
CA THR A 231 5.20 -10.29 -17.27
C THR A 231 4.92 -11.18 -16.07
N VAL A 232 5.44 -12.41 -16.08
CA VAL A 232 5.38 -13.27 -14.89
C VAL A 232 6.52 -12.88 -13.96
N ILE A 233 6.21 -12.49 -12.73
CA ILE A 233 7.21 -12.10 -11.72
C ILE A 233 7.42 -13.17 -10.64
N PHE A 234 6.49 -14.12 -10.54
CA PHE A 234 6.59 -15.28 -9.67
C PHE A 234 5.77 -16.45 -10.25
N GLU A 235 6.30 -17.66 -10.17
CA GLU A 235 5.61 -18.90 -10.52
C GLU A 235 6.12 -20.03 -9.63
N ARG A 236 5.20 -20.79 -9.04
CA ARG A 236 5.51 -21.94 -8.20
C ARG A 236 5.58 -23.17 -9.09
N TYR A 237 6.80 -23.70 -9.29
CA TYR A 237 6.99 -24.97 -9.97
C TYR A 237 6.67 -26.12 -9.00
N VAL A 238 5.64 -26.89 -9.31
CA VAL A 238 5.43 -28.17 -8.65
C VAL A 238 6.35 -29.16 -9.35
N GLU A 239 7.48 -29.51 -8.73
CA GLU A 239 8.19 -30.70 -9.18
C GLU A 239 7.28 -31.89 -8.86
N GLU A 240 6.65 -32.47 -9.88
CA GLU A 240 6.05 -33.79 -9.76
C GLU A 240 7.15 -34.75 -9.29
N CYS A 241 7.18 -35.04 -7.99
CA CYS A 241 8.00 -36.08 -7.40
C CYS A 241 7.60 -37.43 -8.00
N SER A 242 8.13 -37.72 -9.18
CA SER A 242 8.12 -39.03 -9.82
C SER A 242 9.13 -39.94 -9.13
N TRP A 243 8.94 -40.18 -7.83
CA TRP A 243 9.55 -41.33 -7.16
C TRP A 243 8.79 -42.59 -7.58
N GLN A 244 8.93 -42.99 -8.84
CA GLN A 244 8.76 -44.37 -9.27
C GLN A 244 10.05 -45.12 -8.94
N GLY A 245 10.25 -45.38 -7.65
CA GLY A 245 11.34 -46.21 -7.15
C GLY A 245 10.77 -47.34 -6.31
N GLN A 246 10.37 -48.44 -6.95
CA GLN A 246 10.24 -49.71 -6.25
C GLN A 246 11.60 -50.09 -5.68
N ALA A 247 11.73 -50.07 -4.35
CA ALA A 247 12.72 -50.86 -3.65
C ALA A 247 11.95 -51.93 -2.88
N GLU A 248 11.71 -53.05 -3.54
CA GLU A 248 11.40 -54.29 -2.85
C GLU A 248 12.60 -54.59 -1.92
N VAL A 249 12.37 -54.53 -0.62
CA VAL A 249 13.34 -54.93 0.38
C VAL A 249 13.51 -56.45 0.24
N VAL A 250 14.49 -56.86 -0.55
CA VAL A 250 15.01 -58.23 -0.51
C VAL A 250 15.84 -58.33 0.76
N GLU A 251 15.23 -58.87 1.82
CA GLU A 251 15.96 -59.28 3.01
C GLU A 251 16.98 -60.38 2.65
N PRO A 252 18.23 -60.31 3.16
CA PRO A 252 19.22 -61.35 2.93
C PRO A 252 18.83 -62.59 3.73
N GLY A 253 18.32 -63.63 3.06
CA GLY A 253 18.12 -64.94 3.67
C GLY A 253 17.01 -65.83 3.10
N ARG A 254 16.20 -65.37 2.14
CA ARG A 254 15.14 -66.22 1.58
C ARG A 254 15.64 -67.00 0.36
N ALA A 255 15.68 -68.33 0.50
CA ALA A 255 16.01 -69.25 -0.58
C ALA A 255 15.07 -69.05 -1.77
N VAL A 256 15.63 -68.62 -2.90
CA VAL A 256 14.90 -68.50 -4.16
C VAL A 256 14.82 -69.90 -4.77
N HIS A 257 13.64 -70.52 -4.73
CA HIS A 257 13.38 -71.70 -5.54
C HIS A 257 13.33 -71.27 -7.01
N PHE A 258 14.40 -71.58 -7.75
CA PHE A 258 14.39 -71.53 -9.21
C PHE A 258 13.44 -72.63 -9.70
N VAL A 259 12.30 -72.22 -10.25
CA VAL A 259 11.51 -73.05 -11.16
C VAL A 259 11.93 -72.66 -12.56
N GLU A 260 12.78 -73.50 -13.18
CA GLU A 260 13.02 -73.43 -14.61
C GLU A 260 11.75 -73.86 -15.35
N THR A 261 11.29 -73.04 -16.29
CA THR A 261 10.46 -73.53 -17.40
C THR A 261 10.96 -72.96 -18.72
N PRO A 262 10.92 -73.76 -19.81
CA PRO A 262 11.87 -73.67 -20.90
C PRO A 262 11.39 -72.76 -22.03
N SER A 263 12.37 -72.23 -22.75
CA SER A 263 12.24 -71.61 -24.08
C SER A 263 11.50 -72.49 -25.09
N ALA A 264 10.64 -71.85 -25.88
CA ALA A 264 10.34 -72.19 -27.28
C ALA A 264 10.02 -70.85 -27.97
N GLN A 265 10.94 -70.21 -28.69
CA GLN A 265 11.27 -70.38 -30.13
C GLN A 265 10.07 -70.44 -31.08
N GLN A 266 10.00 -69.36 -31.89
CA GLN A 266 9.39 -69.12 -33.21
C GLN A 266 7.86 -69.20 -33.36
#